data_AF-A0A2M8DYR7-F1
#
_entry.id   AF-A0A2M8DYR7-F1
#
_cell.length_a   1.000
_cell.length_b   1.000
_cell.length_c   1.000
_cell.angle_alpha   90.00
_cell.angle_beta   90.00
_cell.angle_gamma   90.00
#
_symmetry.space_group_name_H-M   'P 1'
#
loop_
_entity.id
_entity.type
_entity.pdbx_description
1 polymer ?
#
loop_
_entity_poly.entity_id
_entity_poly.type
_entity_poly.pdbx_seq_one_letter_code
_entity_poly.pdbx_strand_id
1 'polypeptide(L)'
;HYLNRQHAVWKKLGSQFNDWVATHLLGKPAGLYLSSFKGLRREIVAEVIHYDGPYAYVDGLILDVTRSITTIDIEHGARHEGEGNYNLSRSIALWMKMATSFSVLPLRLATYAGFGLGLLSLLMIVYVIAEKLLHPELPAGWTSLIATILFIGGIQTLCIGMVGEYLGRTYLKLNHKPQFVVGSKTWNADEK
;
A
#
# COMPACT_ATOMS: atom_id res chain seq x y z
N HIS A 1 7.72 20.38 11.12
CA HIS A 1 8.73 19.49 10.52
C HIS A 1 9.72 19.03 11.62
N TYR A 2 10.24 17.79 11.64
CA TYR A 2 11.17 17.35 12.72
C TYR A 2 12.62 17.62 12.34
N LEU A 3 13.37 18.34 13.18
CA LEU A 3 14.74 18.76 12.88
C LEU A 3 15.84 17.83 13.42
N ASN A 4 15.52 16.83 14.25
CA ASN A 4 16.55 15.90 14.76
C ASN A 4 15.96 14.53 15.14
N ARG A 5 16.22 13.49 14.34
CA ARG A 5 15.87 12.10 14.67
C ARG A 5 17.10 11.21 14.69
N GLN A 6 17.61 10.91 15.89
CA GLN A 6 18.52 9.79 16.13
C GLN A 6 17.70 8.49 16.11
N HIS A 7 17.53 7.90 14.93
CA HIS A 7 16.89 6.62 14.76
C HIS A 7 17.86 5.65 14.08
N ALA A 8 17.82 4.38 14.48
CA ALA A 8 18.56 3.29 13.85
C ALA A 8 18.35 3.29 12.32
N VAL A 9 19.38 2.89 11.55
CA VAL A 9 19.39 2.98 10.08
C VAL A 9 18.17 2.32 9.43
N TRP A 10 17.70 1.18 9.97
CA TRP A 10 16.49 0.50 9.49
C TRP A 10 15.20 1.31 9.69
N LYS A 11 15.10 2.13 10.76
CA LYS A 11 13.97 3.04 10.98
C LYS A 11 13.98 4.22 9.99
N LYS A 12 15.17 4.70 9.59
CA LYS A 12 15.31 5.72 8.55
C LYS A 12 14.91 5.18 7.18
N LEU A 13 15.41 4.00 6.80
CA LEU A 13 15.06 3.35 5.53
C LEU A 13 13.55 3.03 5.44
N GLY A 14 12.98 2.44 6.49
CA GLY A 14 11.54 2.19 6.55
C GLY A 14 10.71 3.48 6.49
N SER A 15 11.18 4.56 7.11
CA SER A 15 10.52 5.87 7.05
C SER A 15 10.65 6.53 5.68
N GLN A 16 11.77 6.38 4.98
CA GLN A 16 11.98 6.92 3.64
C GLN A 16 11.15 6.18 2.59
N PHE A 17 11.11 4.84 2.69
CA PHE A 17 10.20 4.03 1.87
C PHE A 17 8.75 4.42 2.14
N ASN A 18 8.38 4.58 3.43
CA ASN A 18 7.08 5.08 3.88
C ASN A 18 6.69 6.39 3.16
N ASP A 19 7.59 7.36 3.20
CA ASP A 19 7.32 8.68 2.64
C ASP A 19 7.30 8.68 1.11
N TRP A 20 8.14 7.87 0.46
CA TRP A 20 8.21 7.77 -1.01
C TRP A 20 6.89 7.30 -1.61
N VAL A 21 6.29 6.27 -1.03
CA VAL A 21 5.02 5.73 -1.53
C VAL A 21 3.83 6.48 -0.98
N ALA A 22 3.86 7.07 0.22
CA ALA A 22 2.81 8.01 0.59
C ALA A 22 2.75 9.17 -0.42
N THR A 23 3.91 9.63 -0.90
CA THR A 23 4.02 10.62 -1.98
C THR A 23 3.46 10.08 -3.30
N HIS A 24 3.83 8.87 -3.72
CA HIS A 24 3.41 8.31 -5.02
C HIS A 24 1.99 7.74 -5.06
N LEU A 25 1.48 7.18 -3.97
CA LEU A 25 0.15 6.55 -3.93
C LEU A 25 -0.95 7.54 -3.57
N LEU A 26 -0.68 8.47 -2.65
CA LEU A 26 -1.66 9.48 -2.22
C LEU A 26 -1.47 10.84 -2.91
N GLY A 27 -0.43 10.97 -3.75
CA GLY A 27 -0.04 12.27 -4.31
C GLY A 27 0.34 13.28 -3.23
N LYS A 28 0.81 12.83 -2.06
CA LYS A 28 1.14 13.72 -0.94
C LYS A 28 2.20 14.75 -1.41
N PRO A 29 2.01 16.07 -1.16
CA PRO A 29 3.04 17.06 -1.46
C PRO A 29 4.37 16.72 -0.76
N ALA A 30 5.47 16.88 -1.48
CA ALA A 30 6.81 16.63 -0.94
C ALA A 30 7.07 17.52 0.28
N GLY A 31 7.60 16.95 1.36
CA GLY A 31 7.88 17.67 2.61
C GLY A 31 6.69 17.82 3.58
N LEU A 32 5.47 17.41 3.18
CA LEU A 32 4.31 17.42 4.08
C LEU A 32 4.43 16.31 5.12
N TYR A 33 4.64 16.65 6.39
CA TYR A 33 4.54 15.69 7.49
C TYR A 33 3.08 15.52 7.93
N LEU A 34 2.57 14.29 7.83
CA LEU A 34 1.22 13.93 8.26
C LEU A 34 1.18 13.76 9.79
N SER A 35 0.90 14.86 10.50
CA SER A 35 0.75 14.90 11.97
C SER A 35 -0.66 14.52 12.41
N SER A 36 -0.86 13.87 13.57
CA SER A 36 -2.21 13.67 14.13
C SER A 36 -2.88 14.98 14.56
N PHE A 37 -2.11 16.05 14.80
CA PHE A 37 -2.62 17.37 15.15
C PHE A 37 -2.83 18.20 13.89
N LYS A 38 -4.10 18.46 13.53
CA LYS A 38 -4.49 19.16 12.30
C LYS A 38 -5.75 20.00 12.54
N GLY A 39 -5.84 21.14 11.84
CA GLY A 39 -7.08 21.90 11.69
C GLY A 39 -7.64 21.70 10.27
N LEU A 40 -8.95 21.55 10.14
CA LEU A 40 -9.63 21.32 8.86
C LEU A 40 -10.80 22.31 8.71
N ARG A 41 -10.99 22.86 7.51
CA ARG A 41 -12.20 23.63 7.18
C ARG A 41 -13.41 22.70 7.20
N ARG A 42 -14.56 23.20 7.67
CA ARG A 42 -15.81 22.44 7.77
C ARG A 42 -16.21 21.78 6.45
N GLU A 43 -16.04 22.49 5.33
CA GLU A 43 -16.34 22.00 3.98
C GLU A 43 -15.53 20.73 3.63
N ILE A 44 -14.24 20.70 4.00
CA ILE A 44 -13.38 19.54 3.78
C ILE A 44 -13.86 18.37 4.65
N VAL A 45 -14.23 18.63 5.90
CA VAL A 45 -14.75 17.59 6.79
C VAL A 45 -16.04 17.00 6.24
N ALA A 46 -16.96 17.83 5.74
CA ALA A 46 -18.21 17.39 5.16
C ALA A 46 -17.99 16.43 3.97
N GLU A 47 -17.00 16.72 3.12
CA GLU A 47 -16.67 15.82 2.01
C GLU A 47 -16.01 14.50 2.49
N VAL A 48 -15.08 14.58 3.44
CA VAL A 48 -14.37 13.41 3.97
C VAL A 48 -15.34 12.40 4.62
N ILE A 49 -16.39 12.86 5.30
CA ILE A 49 -17.36 11.96 5.96
C ILE A 49 -18.33 11.26 5.00
N HIS A 50 -18.38 11.65 3.72
CA HIS A 50 -19.14 10.91 2.71
C HIS A 50 -18.49 9.58 2.32
N TYR A 51 -17.23 9.36 2.71
CA TYR A 51 -16.53 8.11 2.42
C TYR A 51 -17.17 6.91 3.14
N ASP A 52 -17.67 5.97 2.34
CA ASP A 52 -18.41 4.77 2.75
C ASP A 52 -17.56 3.48 2.70
N GLY A 53 -16.26 3.59 2.42
CA GLY A 53 -15.40 2.43 2.25
C GLY A 53 -15.15 1.67 3.57
N PRO A 54 -14.82 0.37 3.50
CA PRO A 54 -14.68 -0.48 4.68
C PRO A 54 -13.46 -0.16 5.57
N TYR A 55 -12.49 0.59 5.05
CA TYR A 55 -11.28 0.98 5.76
C TYR A 55 -11.08 2.49 5.68
N ALA A 56 -11.11 3.18 6.82
CA ALA A 56 -10.80 4.60 6.90
C ALA A 56 -9.29 4.81 7.12
N TYR A 57 -8.69 5.61 6.24
CA TYR A 57 -7.39 6.22 6.49
C TYR A 57 -7.55 7.72 6.29
N VAL A 58 -7.75 8.42 7.41
CA VAL A 58 -8.16 9.84 7.45
C VAL A 58 -7.26 10.72 6.60
N ASP A 59 -5.94 10.50 6.66
CA ASP A 59 -4.98 11.32 5.93
C ASP A 59 -5.04 11.13 4.42
N GLY A 60 -5.35 9.93 3.96
CA GLY A 60 -5.59 9.65 2.54
C GLY A 60 -6.85 10.37 2.06
N LEU A 61 -7.94 10.26 2.82
CA LEU A 61 -9.20 10.92 2.51
C LEU A 61 -9.06 12.44 2.44
N ILE A 62 -8.30 13.05 3.36
CA ILE A 62 -8.03 14.49 3.31
C ILE A 62 -7.26 14.88 2.04
N LEU A 63 -6.26 14.08 1.64
CA LEU A 63 -5.44 14.34 0.45
C LEU A 63 -6.21 14.10 -0.86
N ASP A 64 -7.23 13.26 -0.84
CA ASP A 64 -8.14 13.05 -1.97
C ASP A 64 -9.08 14.26 -2.16
N VAL A 65 -9.46 14.92 -1.07
CA VAL A 65 -10.39 16.08 -1.10
C VAL A 65 -9.67 17.41 -1.38
N THR A 66 -8.46 17.62 -0.86
CA THR A 66 -7.77 18.93 -0.98
C THR A 66 -6.28 18.83 -1.26
N ARG A 67 -5.78 19.80 -2.04
CA ARG A 67 -4.34 20.08 -2.23
C ARG A 67 -3.89 21.37 -1.53
N SER A 68 -4.82 22.18 -1.03
CA SER A 68 -4.54 23.45 -0.33
C SER A 68 -4.17 23.19 1.14
N ILE A 69 -2.90 22.86 1.38
CA ILE A 69 -2.41 22.48 2.72
C ILE A 69 -1.24 23.40 3.10
N THR A 70 -1.27 23.91 4.33
CA THR A 70 -0.15 24.63 4.94
C THR A 70 0.30 23.92 6.21
N THR A 71 1.56 24.09 6.59
CA THR A 71 2.15 23.50 7.79
C THR A 71 2.66 24.58 8.72
N ILE A 72 2.39 24.43 10.01
CA ILE A 72 2.96 25.27 11.06
C ILE A 72 3.98 24.43 11.82
N ASP A 73 5.18 24.96 12.00
CA ASP A 73 6.21 24.30 12.78
C ASP A 73 5.88 24.41 14.27
N ILE A 74 5.94 23.26 14.96
CA ILE A 74 5.65 23.14 16.38
C ILE A 74 6.81 22.38 17.01
N GLU A 75 7.42 22.97 18.03
CA GLU A 75 8.40 22.28 18.87
C GLU A 75 7.69 21.19 19.68
N HIS A 76 8.06 19.94 19.43
CA HIS A 76 7.59 18.83 20.24
C HIS A 76 8.53 18.64 21.43
N GLY A 77 7.98 18.73 22.63
CA GLY A 77 8.66 18.31 23.84
C GLY A 77 9.03 16.82 23.79
N ALA A 78 10.09 16.44 24.51
CA ALA A 78 10.41 15.04 24.71
C ALA A 78 9.23 14.34 25.39
N ARG A 79 8.89 13.11 24.96
CA ARG A 79 7.92 12.29 25.70
C ARG A 79 8.45 12.08 27.12
N HIS A 80 7.66 12.48 28.10
CA HIS A 80 8.02 12.28 29.51
C HIS A 80 7.84 10.83 29.95
N GLU A 81 6.90 10.08 29.35
CA GLU A 81 6.67 8.65 29.64
C GLU A 81 6.15 7.88 28.40
N GLY A 82 6.41 6.57 28.39
CA GLY A 82 5.90 5.59 27.41
C GLY A 82 6.89 5.22 26.30
N GLU A 83 6.93 3.93 25.93
CA GLU A 83 7.68 3.47 24.76
C GLU A 83 6.90 3.70 23.46
N GLY A 84 7.60 4.02 22.38
CA GLY A 84 7.01 4.19 21.06
C GLY A 84 6.37 2.90 20.57
N ASN A 85 5.04 2.88 20.42
CA ASN A 85 4.23 1.70 20.05
C ASN A 85 4.41 1.21 18.59
N TYR A 86 5.49 1.64 17.92
CA TYR A 86 5.80 1.39 16.53
C TYR A 86 6.73 0.17 16.38
N ASN A 87 6.12 -1.00 16.19
CA ASN A 87 6.82 -2.20 15.71
C ASN A 87 6.84 -2.18 14.17
N LEU A 88 7.94 -2.62 13.56
CA LEU A 88 8.14 -2.68 12.10
C LEU A 88 6.97 -3.41 11.39
N SER A 89 6.46 -4.49 11.99
CA SER A 89 5.32 -5.24 11.48
C SER A 89 4.04 -4.41 11.38
N ARG A 90 3.76 -3.58 12.39
CA ARG A 90 2.60 -2.67 12.39
C ARG A 90 2.75 -1.58 11.34
N SER A 91 3.95 -1.07 11.13
CA SER A 91 4.24 -0.11 10.06
C SER A 91 3.94 -0.71 8.69
N ILE A 92 4.45 -1.92 8.41
CA ILE A 92 4.23 -2.61 7.12
C ILE A 92 2.74 -2.93 6.94
N ALA A 93 2.05 -3.40 7.97
CA ALA A 93 0.62 -3.70 7.89
C ALA A 93 -0.22 -2.44 7.61
N LEU A 94 0.06 -1.33 8.28
CA LEU A 94 -0.59 -0.03 8.00
C LEU A 94 -0.37 0.37 6.53
N TRP A 95 0.83 0.09 6.04
CA TRP A 95 1.24 0.39 4.69
C TRP A 95 0.57 -0.42 3.61
N MET A 96 0.53 -1.74 3.79
CA MET A 96 -0.18 -2.63 2.89
C MET A 96 -1.65 -2.24 2.82
N LYS A 97 -2.25 -1.86 3.96
CA LYS A 97 -3.62 -1.34 4.00
C LYS A 97 -3.76 -0.02 3.23
N MET A 98 -2.86 0.95 3.42
CA MET A 98 -2.89 2.20 2.66
C MET A 98 -2.77 1.92 1.14
N ALA A 99 -1.78 1.14 0.76
CA ALA A 99 -1.43 0.92 -0.64
C ALA A 99 -2.53 0.22 -1.44
N THR A 100 -3.27 -0.68 -0.80
CA THR A 100 -4.37 -1.44 -1.43
C THR A 100 -5.74 -0.80 -1.24
N SER A 101 -5.90 0.17 -0.32
CA SER A 101 -7.17 0.91 -0.16
C SER A 101 -7.26 2.13 -1.08
N PHE A 102 -6.15 2.84 -1.27
CA PHE A 102 -6.13 4.15 -1.95
C PHE A 102 -5.41 4.14 -3.29
N SER A 103 -4.89 2.99 -3.72
CA SER A 103 -4.19 2.90 -5.00
C SER A 103 -4.40 1.57 -5.70
N VAL A 104 -4.39 1.64 -7.03
CA VAL A 104 -4.33 0.48 -7.93
C VAL A 104 -2.90 0.22 -8.42
N LEU A 105 -1.91 0.98 -7.95
CA LEU A 105 -0.52 0.86 -8.39
C LEU A 105 0.06 -0.55 -8.17
N PRO A 106 -0.12 -1.21 -7.00
CA PRO A 106 0.37 -2.58 -6.82
C PRO A 106 -0.19 -3.55 -7.86
N LEU A 107 -1.48 -3.40 -8.19
CA LEU A 107 -2.14 -4.23 -9.21
C LEU A 107 -1.55 -3.96 -10.61
N ARG A 108 -1.31 -2.69 -10.96
CA ARG A 108 -0.67 -2.33 -12.24
C ARG A 108 0.76 -2.86 -12.35
N LEU A 109 1.54 -2.78 -11.27
CA LEU A 109 2.90 -3.35 -11.23
C LEU A 109 2.88 -4.86 -11.47
N ALA A 110 1.92 -5.57 -10.88
CA ALA A 110 1.71 -6.99 -11.13
C ALA A 110 1.40 -7.29 -12.59
N THR A 111 0.53 -6.49 -13.21
CA THR A 111 0.18 -6.62 -14.63
C THR A 111 1.41 -6.42 -15.52
N TYR A 112 2.21 -5.38 -15.26
CA TYR A 112 3.42 -5.13 -16.04
C TYR A 112 4.50 -6.19 -15.85
N ALA A 113 4.68 -6.67 -14.62
CA ALA A 113 5.58 -7.79 -14.33
C ALA A 113 5.12 -9.07 -15.06
N GLY A 114 3.83 -9.37 -15.02
CA GLY A 114 3.24 -10.50 -15.74
C GLY A 114 3.43 -10.40 -17.25
N PHE A 115 3.23 -9.21 -17.83
CA PHE A 115 3.47 -8.98 -19.26
C PHE A 115 4.96 -9.16 -19.63
N GLY A 116 5.87 -8.59 -18.83
CA GLY A 116 7.32 -8.75 -19.05
C GLY A 116 7.78 -10.21 -18.98
N LEU A 117 7.25 -10.97 -18.01
CA LEU A 117 7.53 -12.40 -17.89
C LEU A 117 6.92 -13.22 -19.03
N GLY A 118 5.73 -12.85 -19.50
CA GLY A 118 5.12 -13.46 -20.68
C GLY A 118 5.98 -13.28 -21.93
N LEU A 119 6.51 -12.07 -22.14
CA LEU A 119 7.42 -11.79 -23.26
C LEU A 119 8.73 -12.58 -23.13
N LEU A 120 9.33 -12.62 -21.94
CA LEU A 120 10.53 -13.41 -21.67
C LEU A 120 10.29 -14.91 -21.90
N SER A 121 9.13 -15.42 -21.47
CA SER A 121 8.74 -16.81 -21.69
C SER A 121 8.59 -17.14 -23.17
N LEU A 122 8.02 -16.23 -23.98
CA LEU A 122 7.90 -16.41 -25.42
C LEU A 122 9.28 -16.48 -26.10
N LEU A 123 10.21 -15.60 -25.72
CA LEU A 123 11.58 -15.61 -26.22
C LEU A 123 12.31 -16.91 -25.85
N MET A 124 12.15 -17.36 -24.61
CA MET A 124 12.73 -18.63 -24.13
C MET A 124 12.16 -19.83 -24.87
N ILE A 125 10.85 -19.86 -25.16
CA ILE A 125 10.23 -20.94 -25.94
C ILE A 125 10.83 -21.00 -27.35
N VAL A 126 10.93 -19.85 -28.03
CA VAL A 126 11.55 -19.78 -29.37
C VAL A 126 13.01 -20.24 -29.34
N TYR A 127 13.77 -19.80 -28.33
CA TYR A 127 15.16 -20.22 -28.14
C TYR A 127 15.28 -21.74 -27.97
N VAL A 128 14.50 -22.33 -27.06
CA VAL A 128 14.55 -23.79 -26.78
C VAL A 128 14.12 -24.61 -27.99
N ILE A 129 13.12 -24.16 -28.74
CA ILE A 129 12.69 -24.83 -29.99
C ILE A 129 13.82 -24.79 -31.02
N ALA A 130 14.44 -23.63 -31.24
CA ALA A 130 15.53 -23.47 -32.19
C ALA A 130 16.74 -24.34 -31.81
N GLU A 131 17.11 -24.35 -30.53
CA GLU A 131 18.21 -25.16 -29.99
C GLU A 131 17.94 -26.67 -30.17
N LYS A 132 16.70 -27.13 -29.94
CA LYS A 132 16.33 -28.54 -30.15
C LYS A 132 16.35 -28.97 -31.62
N LEU A 133 16.02 -28.08 -32.55
CA LEU A 133 16.07 -28.35 -33.99
C LEU A 133 17.51 -28.40 -34.52
N LEU A 134 18.40 -27.57 -33.98
CA LEU A 134 19.82 -27.51 -34.37
C LEU A 134 20.67 -28.62 -33.73
N HIS A 135 20.30 -29.06 -32.51
CA HIS A 135 21.06 -30.04 -31.72
C HIS A 135 20.14 -31.12 -31.13
N PRO A 136 19.74 -32.13 -31.93
CA PRO A 136 18.78 -33.16 -31.51
C PRO A 136 19.25 -34.00 -30.32
N GLU A 137 20.56 -34.18 -30.18
CA GLU A 137 21.25 -34.96 -29.14
C GLU A 137 21.29 -34.31 -27.74
N LEU A 138 20.86 -33.06 -27.57
CA LEU A 138 20.86 -32.39 -26.25
C LEU A 138 19.95 -33.14 -25.23
N PRO A 139 20.48 -33.50 -24.03
CA PRO A 139 19.73 -34.19 -22.99
C PRO A 139 18.64 -33.31 -22.36
N ALA A 140 17.66 -33.96 -21.72
CA ALA A 140 16.46 -33.29 -21.22
C ALA A 140 16.76 -32.26 -20.10
N GLY A 141 16.33 -31.02 -20.31
CA GLY A 141 16.47 -29.89 -19.37
C GLY A 141 15.52 -29.96 -18.16
N TRP A 142 15.46 -31.08 -17.46
CA TRP A 142 14.51 -31.29 -16.34
C TRP A 142 14.65 -30.24 -15.24
N THR A 143 15.88 -29.89 -14.85
CA THR A 143 16.13 -28.90 -13.79
C THR A 143 15.67 -27.50 -14.19
N SER A 144 15.98 -27.06 -15.42
CA SER A 144 15.53 -25.75 -15.92
C SER A 144 14.01 -25.71 -16.13
N LEU A 145 13.41 -26.83 -16.56
CA LEU A 145 11.97 -26.97 -16.70
C LEU A 145 11.26 -26.82 -15.35
N ILE A 146 11.67 -27.57 -14.32
CA ILE A 146 11.07 -27.49 -12.99
C ILE A 146 11.30 -26.09 -12.37
N ALA A 147 12.50 -25.54 -12.48
CA ALA A 147 12.79 -24.20 -11.98
C ALA A 147 11.89 -23.14 -12.63
N THR A 148 11.68 -23.23 -13.95
CA THR A 148 10.80 -22.32 -14.71
C THR A 148 9.34 -22.47 -14.29
N ILE A 149 8.85 -23.71 -14.17
CA ILE A 149 7.48 -23.99 -13.73
C ILE A 149 7.23 -23.44 -12.33
N LEU A 150 8.13 -23.70 -11.37
CA LEU A 150 8.01 -23.21 -10.00
C LEU A 150 8.08 -21.68 -9.93
N PHE A 151 8.96 -21.05 -10.72
CA PHE A 151 9.09 -19.60 -10.78
C PHE A 151 7.82 -18.95 -11.35
N ILE A 152 7.34 -19.41 -12.51
CA ILE A 152 6.12 -18.89 -13.13
C ILE A 152 4.91 -19.16 -12.23
N GLY A 153 4.79 -20.36 -11.67
CA GLY A 153 3.70 -20.73 -10.77
C GLY A 153 3.69 -19.91 -9.48
N GLY A 154 4.87 -19.62 -8.91
CA GLY A 154 5.02 -18.74 -7.76
C GLY A 154 4.54 -17.32 -8.06
N ILE A 155 4.90 -16.77 -9.22
CA ILE A 155 4.46 -15.44 -9.64
C ILE A 155 2.96 -15.39 -9.94
N GLN A 156 2.42 -16.41 -10.62
CA GLN A 156 0.98 -16.52 -10.84
C GLN A 156 0.20 -16.55 -9.52
N THR A 157 0.68 -17.32 -8.54
CA THR A 157 0.07 -17.38 -7.19
C THR A 157 0.11 -16.02 -6.49
N LEU A 158 1.23 -15.29 -6.61
CA LEU A 158 1.35 -13.92 -6.10
C LEU A 158 0.33 -12.98 -6.78
N CYS A 159 0.23 -13.02 -8.11
CA CYS A 159 -0.74 -12.24 -8.88
C CYS A 159 -2.19 -12.54 -8.48
N ILE A 160 -2.55 -13.82 -8.33
CA ILE A 160 -3.88 -14.24 -7.87
C ILE A 160 -4.13 -13.74 -6.44
N GLY A 161 -3.14 -13.83 -5.55
CA GLY A 161 -3.24 -13.28 -4.19
C GLY A 161 -3.53 -11.78 -4.18
N MET A 162 -2.86 -11.00 -5.04
CA MET A 162 -3.14 -9.57 -5.19
C MET A 162 -4.56 -9.33 -5.72
N VAL A 163 -4.99 -10.04 -6.77
CA VAL A 163 -6.38 -9.93 -7.28
C VAL A 163 -7.39 -10.26 -6.17
N GLY A 164 -7.14 -11.30 -5.37
CA GLY A 164 -7.95 -11.68 -4.22
C GLY A 164 -8.07 -10.58 -3.17
N GLU A 165 -6.98 -9.86 -2.87
CA GLU A 165 -7.00 -8.72 -1.92
C GLU A 165 -7.90 -7.58 -2.43
N TYR A 166 -7.80 -7.19 -3.70
CA TYR A 166 -8.66 -6.15 -4.28
C TYR A 166 -10.12 -6.61 -4.42
N LEU A 167 -10.34 -7.87 -4.78
CA LEU A 167 -11.68 -8.45 -4.86
C LEU A 167 -12.34 -8.51 -3.48
N GLY A 168 -11.61 -8.93 -2.45
CA GLY A 168 -12.08 -8.94 -1.07
C GLY A 168 -12.45 -7.54 -0.57
N ARG A 169 -11.64 -6.52 -0.89
CA ARG A 169 -11.95 -5.11 -0.57
C ARG A 169 -13.22 -4.63 -1.26
N THR A 170 -13.38 -4.96 -2.53
CA THR A 170 -14.58 -4.64 -3.30
C THR A 170 -15.81 -5.33 -2.70
N TYR A 171 -15.68 -6.62 -2.34
CA TYR A 171 -16.72 -7.37 -1.65
C TYR A 171 -17.12 -6.73 -0.32
N LEU A 172 -16.16 -6.29 0.49
CA LEU A 172 -16.45 -5.60 1.76
C LEU A 172 -17.16 -4.27 1.55
N LYS A 173 -16.78 -3.50 0.52
CA LYS A 173 -17.45 -2.25 0.14
C LYS A 173 -18.89 -2.50 -0.33
N LEU A 174 -19.10 -3.46 -1.24
CA LEU A 174 -20.43 -3.82 -1.77
C LEU A 174 -21.38 -4.30 -0.67
N ASN A 175 -20.86 -4.99 0.34
CA ASN A 175 -21.63 -5.42 1.50
C ASN A 175 -21.77 -4.35 2.59
N HIS A 176 -21.39 -3.09 2.31
CA HIS A 176 -21.49 -1.96 3.23
C HIS A 176 -20.90 -2.27 4.61
N LYS A 177 -19.74 -2.96 4.64
CA LYS A 177 -19.08 -3.33 5.90
C LYS A 177 -18.80 -2.05 6.71
N PRO A 178 -19.40 -1.89 7.91
CA PRO A 178 -19.21 -0.67 8.70
C PRO A 178 -17.77 -0.59 9.22
N GLN A 179 -17.20 0.62 9.21
CA GLN A 179 -15.85 0.88 9.70
C GLN A 179 -15.72 0.68 11.21
N PHE A 180 -16.79 1.01 11.94
CA PHE A 180 -16.90 0.85 13.38
C PHE A 180 -18.37 0.70 13.77
N VAL A 181 -18.60 0.25 15.01
CA VAL A 181 -19.90 0.23 15.64
C VAL A 181 -19.79 1.03 16.93
N VAL A 182 -20.73 1.96 17.15
CA VAL A 182 -20.78 2.73 18.39
C VAL A 182 -21.29 1.82 19.50
N GLY A 183 -20.43 1.53 20.49
CA GLY A 183 -20.81 0.71 21.64
C GLY A 183 -21.60 1.49 22.69
N SER A 184 -21.15 2.70 23.02
CA SER A 184 -21.82 3.60 23.97
C SER A 184 -21.54 5.06 23.64
N LYS A 185 -22.46 5.95 24.02
CA LYS A 185 -22.31 7.41 23.93
C LYS A 185 -22.28 7.98 25.35
N THR A 186 -21.37 8.91 25.62
CA THR A 186 -21.31 9.62 26.91
C THR A 186 -22.24 10.84 26.98
N TRP A 187 -22.72 11.31 25.83
CA TRP A 187 -23.63 12.45 25.72
C TRP A 187 -24.61 12.22 24.56
N ASN A 188 -25.90 12.50 24.78
CA ASN A 188 -26.94 12.45 23.75
C ASN A 188 -27.22 13.87 23.24
N ALA A 189 -26.86 14.12 21.98
CA ALA A 189 -27.10 15.39 21.31
C ALA A 189 -28.56 15.56 20.84
N ASP A 190 -29.28 14.44 20.70
CA ASP A 190 -30.60 14.34 20.06
C ASP A 190 -31.77 14.67 21.01
N GLU A 191 -31.47 15.17 22.22
CA GLU A 191 -32.44 15.46 23.29
C GLU A 191 -32.78 16.96 23.40
N LYS A 192 -32.79 17.69 22.28
CA LYS A 192 -33.22 19.09 22.22
C LYS A 192 -34.37 19.32 21.24
#